data_AF-A0A960XEE7-F1
#
_entry.id   AF-A0A960XEE7-F1
#
_cell.length_a   1.000
_cell.length_b   1.000
_cell.length_c   1.000
_cell.angle_alpha   90.00
_cell.angle_beta   90.00
_cell.angle_gamma   90.00
#
_symmetry.space_group_name_H-M   'P 1'
#
loop_
_entity.id
_entity.type
_entity.pdbx_description
1 polymer ?
#
loop_
_entity_poly.entity_id
_entity_poly.type
_entity_poly.pdbx_seq_one_letter_code
_entity_poly.pdbx_strand_id
1 'polypeptide(L)' 'MSRICPKAELIQATATELGFLCEFTYDKILSETSLDALEEVFRGLCAENLPLQAREMVAENAAVFLKAKNFPL' A
#
# COMPACT_ATOMS: atom_id res chain seq x y z
N MET A 1 -4.47 -4.71 15.78
CA MET A 1 -3.85 -3.54 15.12
C MET A 1 -4.90 -2.88 14.25
N SER A 2 -5.17 -1.60 14.46
CA SER A 2 -6.18 -0.84 13.71
C SER A 2 -5.59 -0.44 12.35
N ARG A 3 -6.33 -0.66 11.25
CA ARG A 3 -5.93 -0.29 9.89
C ARG A 3 -6.15 1.22 9.69
N ILE A 4 -5.20 1.94 9.08
CA ILE A 4 -5.32 3.39 8.86
C ILE A 4 -6.27 3.68 7.69
N CYS A 5 -6.21 2.87 6.62
CA CYS A 5 -7.04 3.03 5.42
C CYS A 5 -7.61 1.67 4.95
N PRO A 6 -8.50 1.03 5.75
CA PRO A 6 -8.93 -0.36 5.55
C PRO A 6 -9.65 -0.66 4.22
N LYS A 7 -10.04 0.37 3.48
CA LYS A 7 -10.74 0.29 2.19
C LYS A 7 -10.01 1.03 1.07
N ALA A 8 -8.79 1.49 1.29
CA ALA A 8 -8.05 2.13 0.22
C ALA A 8 -7.55 1.08 -0.76
N GLU A 9 -7.72 1.35 -2.05
CA GLU A 9 -7.26 0.45 -3.13
C GLU A 9 -6.15 1.16 -3.91
N LEU A 10 -4.98 0.53 -3.98
CA LEU A 10 -3.86 1.05 -4.77
C LEU A 10 -4.20 1.01 -6.26
N ILE A 11 -4.09 2.15 -6.94
CA ILE A 11 -4.24 2.28 -8.39
C ILE A 11 -2.88 2.12 -9.06
N GLN A 12 -1.89 2.89 -8.62
CA GLN A 12 -0.57 2.96 -9.23
C GLN A 12 0.49 3.38 -8.21
N ALA A 13 1.71 2.87 -8.36
CA ALA A 13 2.89 3.35 -7.66
C ALA A 13 4.00 3.60 -8.69
N THR A 14 4.56 4.82 -8.70
CA THR A 14 5.55 5.25 -9.68
C THR A 14 6.76 5.84 -8.97
N ALA A 15 7.95 5.33 -9.28
CA ALA A 15 9.19 5.95 -8.84
C ALA A 15 9.44 7.24 -9.65
N THR A 16 9.89 8.29 -8.97
CA THR A 16 10.24 9.59 -9.56
C THR A 16 11.70 9.90 -9.26
N GLU A 17 12.28 10.92 -9.91
CA GLU A 17 13.66 11.33 -9.64
C GLU A 17 13.90 11.79 -8.19
N LEU A 18 12.84 12.23 -7.51
CA LEU A 18 12.91 12.76 -6.15
C LEU A 18 12.32 11.79 -5.09
N GLY A 19 11.82 10.63 -5.49
CA GLY A 19 11.20 9.68 -4.58
C GLY A 19 10.21 8.75 -5.28
N PHE A 20 8.99 8.66 -4.76
CA PHE A 20 7.91 7.86 -5.34
C PHE A 20 6.56 8.52 -5.09
N LEU A 21 5.60 8.22 -5.96
CA LEU A 21 4.22 8.62 -5.85
C LEU A 21 3.33 7.37 -5.85
N CYS A 22 2.43 7.27 -4.88
CA CYS A 22 1.40 6.23 -4.83
C CYS A 22 0.02 6.86 -4.96
N GLU A 23 -0.74 6.40 -5.95
CA GLU A 23 -2.13 6.79 -6.20
C GLU A 23 -3.06 5.68 -5.71
N PHE A 24 -4.09 6.03 -4.94
CA PHE A 24 -5.06 5.08 -4.40
C PHE A 24 -6.45 5.72 -4.31
N THR A 25 -7.48 4.89 -4.35
CA THR A 25 -8.84 5.32 -4.01
C THR A 25 -9.02 5.28 -2.49
N TYR A 26 -9.76 6.24 -1.93
CA TYR A 26 -10.19 6.18 -0.54
C TYR A 26 -11.52 6.92 -0.38
N ASP A 27 -12.35 6.48 0.56
CA ASP A 27 -13.69 7.04 0.79
C ASP A 27 -13.66 8.39 1.54
N LYS A 28 -12.49 8.79 2.03
CA LYS A 28 -12.29 10.02 2.80
C LYS A 28 -11.10 10.81 2.26
N ILE A 29 -11.16 12.12 2.43
CA ILE A 29 -10.00 12.99 2.25
C ILE A 29 -9.06 12.76 3.43
N LEU A 30 -7.77 12.52 3.15
CA LEU A 30 -6.76 12.42 4.18
C LEU A 30 -6.42 13.81 4.70
N SER A 31 -6.49 13.96 6.03
CA SER A 31 -5.97 15.14 6.71
C SER A 31 -4.46 15.01 6.93
N GLU A 32 -3.79 16.11 7.24
CA GLU A 32 -2.36 16.11 7.58
C GLU A 32 -2.03 15.14 8.72
N THR A 33 -2.84 15.12 9.79
CA THR A 33 -2.69 14.16 10.90
C THR A 33 -2.85 12.70 10.45
N SER A 34 -3.68 12.44 9.43
CA SER A 34 -3.81 11.09 8.87
C SER A 34 -2.58 10.68 8.06
N LEU A 35 -1.93 11.64 7.41
CA LEU A 35 -0.67 11.42 6.69
C LEU A 35 0.48 11.15 7.66
N ASP A 36 0.57 11.90 8.76
CA ASP A 36 1.59 11.67 9.80
C ASP A 36 1.46 10.26 10.41
N ALA A 37 0.23 9.84 10.73
CA ALA A 37 -0.03 8.50 11.25
C ALA A 37 0.33 7.41 10.22
N LEU A 38 0.09 7.67 8.93
CA LEU A 38 0.46 6.77 7.85
C LEU A 38 1.99 6.64 7.72
N GLU A 39 2.72 7.75 7.83
CA GLU A 39 4.18 7.74 7.83
C GLU A 39 4.74 6.94 9.02
N GLU A 40 4.18 7.12 10.21
CA GLU A 40 4.61 6.39 11.41
C GLU A 40 4.43 4.87 11.25
N VAL A 41 3.30 4.44 10.67
CA VAL A 41 3.06 3.02 10.38
C VAL A 41 4.05 2.48 9.35
N PHE A 42 4.29 3.19 8.25
CA PHE A 42 5.29 2.75 7.27
C PHE A 42 6.68 2.66 7.86
N ARG A 43 7.07 3.64 8.69
CA ARG A 43 8.36 3.62 9.39
C ARG A 43 8.47 2.40 10.31
N GLY A 44 7.40 2.05 11.02
CA GLY A 44 7.32 0.84 11.83
C GLY A 44 7.53 -0.44 11.01
N LEU A 45 6.81 -0.59 9.90
CA LEU A 45 6.93 -1.74 9.01
C LEU A 45 8.33 -1.88 8.40
N CYS A 46 8.97 -0.76 8.03
CA CYS A 46 10.36 -0.76 7.55
C CYS A 46 11.34 -1.20 8.65
N ALA A 47 11.12 -0.81 9.90
CA ALA A 47 11.97 -1.19 11.03
C ALA A 47 11.92 -2.70 11.34
N GLU A 48 10.82 -3.39 10.98
CA GLU A 48 10.70 -4.85 11.11
C GLU A 48 11.61 -5.62 10.15
N ASN A 49 12.14 -4.97 9.10
CA ASN A 49 13.07 -5.55 8.12
C ASN A 49 12.60 -6.91 7.56
N LEU A 50 11.30 -7.01 7.24
CA LEU A 50 10.69 -8.24 6.76
C LEU A 50 11.26 -8.64 5.39
N PRO A 51 11.55 -9.94 5.17
CA PRO A 51 12.09 -10.39 3.89
C PRO A 51 11.06 -10.25 2.77
N LEU A 52 11.44 -9.55 1.70
CA LEU A 52 10.62 -9.44 0.48
C LEU A 52 10.75 -10.73 -0.35
N GLN A 53 9.61 -11.35 -0.67
CA GLN A 53 9.55 -12.51 -1.57
C GLN A 53 8.97 -12.11 -2.92
N ALA A 54 9.84 -11.93 -3.91
CA ALA A 54 9.41 -11.78 -5.30
C ALA A 54 8.96 -13.15 -5.85
N ARG A 55 7.84 -13.17 -6.57
CA ARG A 55 7.33 -14.37 -7.26
C ARG A 55 6.89 -13.99 -8.66
N GLU A 56 7.45 -14.65 -9.65
CA GLU A 56 6.94 -14.58 -11.02
C GLU A 56 5.65 -15.37 -11.12
N MET A 57 4.67 -14.81 -11.80
CA MET A 57 3.39 -15.45 -12.03
C MET A 57 2.79 -15.00 -13.35
N VAL A 58 1.97 -15.86 -13.95
CA VAL A 58 1.19 -15.49 -15.12
C VAL A 58 0.10 -14.47 -14.77
N ALA A 59 -0.21 -13.58 -15.72
CA ALA A 59 -1.11 -12.45 -15.51
C ALA A 59 -2.49 -12.85 -14.93
N GLU A 60 -3.03 -14.00 -15.36
CA GLU A 60 -4.30 -14.52 -14.85
C GLU A 60 -4.24 -14.83 -13.34
N ASN A 61 -3.14 -15.45 -12.89
CA ASN A 61 -2.94 -15.76 -11.47
C ASN A 61 -2.73 -14.49 -10.64
N ALA A 62 -2.03 -13.49 -11.19
CA ALA A 62 -1.89 -12.18 -10.55
C ALA A 62 -3.26 -11.51 -10.38
N ALA A 63 -4.08 -11.51 -11.43
CA ALA A 63 -5.42 -10.91 -11.40
C ALA A 63 -6.35 -11.61 -10.41
N VAL A 64 -6.32 -12.95 -10.34
CA VAL A 64 -7.07 -13.72 -9.34
C VAL A 64 -6.58 -13.42 -7.93
N PHE A 65 -5.26 -13.34 -7.72
CA PHE A 65 -4.66 -13.04 -6.42
C PHE A 65 -5.05 -11.64 -5.91
N LEU A 66 -5.01 -10.63 -6.78
CA LEU A 66 -5.43 -9.27 -6.46
C LEU A 66 -6.94 -9.19 -6.17
N LYS A 67 -7.78 -9.92 -6.91
CA LYS A 67 -9.23 -9.98 -6.64
C LYS A 67 -9.58 -10.74 -5.35
N ALA A 68 -8.79 -11.75 -4.99
CA ALA A 68 -9.00 -12.59 -3.82
C ALA A 68 -8.55 -11.94 -2.50
N LYS A 69 -7.77 -10.85 -2.57
CA LYS A 69 -7.23 -10.14 -1.42
C LYS A 69 -7.67 -8.68 -1.49
N ASN A 70 -8.62 -8.30 -0.62
CA ASN A 70 -8.77 -6.91 -0.22
C ASN A 70 -7.46 -6.51 0.47
N PHE A 71 -6.47 -6.03 -0.29
CA PHE A 71 -5.22 -5.49 0.23
C PHE A 71 -5.56 -4.17 0.93
N PRO A 72 -5.69 -4.16 2.27
CA PRO A 72 -5.96 -2.92 2.97
C PRO A 72 -4.62 -2.18 3.13
N LEU A 73 -4.60 -0.89 2.83
CA LEU A 73 -3.55 0.00 3.34
C LEU A 73 -3.67 0.13 4.87
#